data_AF-V4TIH8-F1
#
_entry.id   AF-V4TIH8-F1
#
_cell.length_a   1.000
_cell.length_b   1.000
_cell.length_c   1.000
_cell.angle_alpha   90.00
_cell.angle_beta   90.00
_cell.angle_gamma   90.00
#
_symmetry.space_group_name_H-M   'P 1'
#
loop_
_entity.id
_entity.type
_entity.pdbx_description
1 polymer ?
#
loop_
_entity_poly.entity_id
_entity_poly.type
_entity_poly.pdbx_seq_one_letter_code
_entity_poly.pdbx_strand_id
1 'polypeptide(L)'
;MAVFDFELIDSSLEGELTGPKAEETARLEMLGERLRAAFASAEGFEVVDVEPVREDASRRNLQACGGCDRALAAELGAEWAVTGTVQKVSNLILNINLYVRDVATGERLQTMSADIRGNTDESWQRGLDWLIRNRLAIGK
;
A
#
# COMPACT_ATOMS: atom_id res chain seq x y z
N MET A 1 -6.40 -12.73 0.46
CA MET A 1 -6.24 -11.29 0.77
C MET A 1 -6.19 -10.48 -0.52
N ALA A 2 -6.76 -9.27 -0.51
CA ALA A 2 -6.67 -8.32 -1.61
C ALA A 2 -5.60 -7.27 -1.26
N VAL A 3 -4.55 -7.19 -2.07
CA VAL A 3 -3.48 -6.20 -1.91
C VAL A 3 -3.66 -5.15 -3.00
N PHE A 4 -4.06 -3.95 -2.60
CA PHE A 4 -4.31 -2.82 -3.49
C PHE A 4 -3.02 -2.06 -3.83
N ASP A 5 -3.08 -1.23 -4.87
CA ASP A 5 -1.96 -0.36 -5.24
C ASP A 5 -1.67 0.67 -4.15
N PHE A 6 -0.42 1.15 -4.11
CA PHE A 6 -0.03 2.19 -3.17
C PHE A 6 -0.56 3.56 -3.59
N GLU A 7 -0.90 4.36 -2.59
CA GLU A 7 -1.36 5.74 -2.78
C GLU A 7 -0.27 6.73 -2.36
N LEU A 8 -0.08 7.81 -3.13
CA LEU A 8 0.80 8.90 -2.75
C LEU A 8 0.02 9.97 -1.99
N ILE A 9 0.49 10.31 -0.79
CA ILE A 9 0.04 11.46 -0.03
C ILE A 9 1.14 12.52 -0.13
N ASP A 10 1.02 13.45 -1.09
CA ASP A 10 1.99 14.54 -1.25
C ASP A 10 1.58 15.75 -0.40
N SER A 11 2.26 15.93 0.73
CA SER A 11 2.14 17.11 1.59
C SER A 11 3.28 18.12 1.39
N SER A 12 4.12 17.93 0.38
CA SER A 12 5.24 18.82 0.04
C SER A 12 4.84 19.98 -0.88
N LEU A 13 3.60 19.97 -1.39
CA LEU A 13 3.05 20.86 -2.41
C LEU A 13 3.70 20.74 -3.80
N GLU A 14 4.73 19.89 -3.96
CA GLU A 14 5.40 19.73 -5.26
C GLU A 14 4.45 19.21 -6.33
N GLY A 15 3.67 18.16 -6.04
CA GLY A 15 2.67 17.64 -6.97
C GLY A 15 1.57 18.64 -7.32
N GLU A 16 1.21 19.54 -6.40
CA GLU A 16 0.23 20.62 -6.66
C GLU A 16 0.81 21.67 -7.62
N LEU A 17 2.09 22.02 -7.45
CA LEU A 17 2.76 23.05 -8.24
C LEU A 17 3.23 22.57 -9.62
N THR A 18 3.71 21.33 -9.70
CA THR A 18 4.37 20.80 -10.92
C THR A 18 3.66 19.61 -11.54
N GLY A 19 2.57 19.13 -10.93
CA GLY A 19 1.86 17.93 -11.32
C GLY A 19 2.51 16.64 -10.77
N PRO A 20 1.83 15.49 -10.91
CA PRO A 20 2.34 14.18 -10.51
C PRO A 20 3.64 13.82 -11.23
N LYS A 21 4.60 13.24 -10.51
CA LYS A 21 5.85 12.76 -11.11
C LYS A 21 5.70 11.33 -11.60
N ALA A 22 6.11 11.09 -12.85
CA ALA A 22 6.07 9.76 -13.45
C ALA A 22 6.92 8.74 -12.65
N GLU A 23 8.05 9.19 -12.08
CA GLU A 23 8.92 8.35 -11.27
C GLU A 23 8.24 7.95 -9.95
N GLU A 24 7.44 8.82 -9.35
CA GLU A 24 6.71 8.50 -8.12
C GLU A 24 5.57 7.51 -8.42
N THR A 25 4.85 7.70 -9.53
CA THR A 25 3.84 6.73 -9.99
C THR A 25 4.46 5.35 -10.23
N ALA A 26 5.59 5.28 -10.96
CA ALA A 26 6.28 4.02 -11.20
C ALA A 26 6.76 3.35 -9.91
N ARG A 27 7.18 4.13 -8.90
CA ARG A 27 7.55 3.58 -7.59
C ARG A 27 6.35 3.03 -6.82
N LEU A 28 5.19 3.66 -6.87
CA LEU A 28 3.97 3.11 -6.24
C LEU A 28 3.60 1.75 -6.85
N GLU A 29 3.66 1.63 -8.18
CA GLU A 29 3.45 0.37 -8.90
C GLU A 29 4.46 -0.69 -8.45
N MET A 30 5.75 -0.35 -8.46
CA MET A 30 6.83 -1.21 -7.97
C MET A 30 6.58 -1.67 -6.53
N LEU A 31 6.17 -0.78 -5.62
CA LEU A 31 5.86 -1.15 -4.23
C LEU A 31 4.67 -2.12 -4.15
N GLY A 32 3.62 -1.88 -4.94
CA GLY A 32 2.43 -2.74 -5.01
C GLY A 32 2.77 -4.16 -5.49
N GLU A 33 3.46 -4.27 -6.63
CA GLU A 33 3.92 -5.55 -7.17
C GLU A 33 4.79 -6.31 -6.18
N ARG A 34 5.71 -5.59 -5.53
CA ARG A 34 6.65 -6.17 -4.58
C ARG A 34 5.98 -6.68 -3.31
N LEU A 35 4.99 -5.96 -2.80
CA LEU A 35 4.20 -6.40 -1.66
C LEU A 35 3.34 -7.62 -2.00
N ARG A 36 2.69 -7.63 -3.18
CA ARG A 36 1.95 -8.80 -3.69
C ARG A 36 2.85 -10.03 -3.80
N ALA A 37 4.03 -9.88 -4.39
CA ALA A 37 5.00 -10.96 -4.52
C ALA A 37 5.46 -11.48 -3.15
N ALA A 38 5.70 -10.58 -2.19
CA ALA A 38 6.08 -10.99 -0.84
C ALA A 38 5.01 -11.84 -0.15
N PHE A 39 3.74 -11.41 -0.21
CA PHE A 39 2.63 -12.21 0.34
C PHE A 39 2.43 -13.53 -0.41
N ALA A 40 2.46 -13.51 -1.74
CA ALA A 40 2.32 -14.73 -2.55
C ALA A 40 3.44 -15.75 -2.32
N SER A 41 4.63 -15.29 -1.92
CA SER A 41 5.77 -16.16 -1.58
C SER A 41 5.76 -16.69 -0.14
N ALA A 42 4.92 -16.14 0.73
CA ALA A 42 4.84 -16.52 2.12
C ALA A 42 3.76 -17.59 2.34
N GLU A 43 4.04 -18.57 3.18
CA GLU A 43 3.09 -19.64 3.51
C GLU A 43 1.85 -19.08 4.25
N GLY A 44 0.69 -19.64 3.96
CA GLY A 44 -0.57 -19.27 4.62
C GLY A 44 -1.27 -18.04 4.05
N PHE A 45 -0.76 -17.45 2.97
CA PHE A 45 -1.40 -16.34 2.28
C PHE A 45 -1.75 -16.69 0.83
N GLU A 46 -2.98 -16.37 0.45
CA GLU A 46 -3.44 -16.36 -0.93
C GLU A 46 -3.72 -14.91 -1.33
N VAL A 47 -3.05 -14.41 -2.36
CA VAL A 47 -3.29 -13.06 -2.90
C VAL A 47 -4.29 -13.17 -4.05
N VAL A 48 -5.46 -12.56 -3.89
CA VAL A 48 -6.48 -12.54 -4.95
C VAL A 48 -6.14 -11.48 -5.99
N ASP A 49 -6.60 -11.70 -7.22
CA ASP A 49 -6.47 -10.72 -8.31
C ASP A 49 -7.38 -9.51 -8.03
N VAL A 50 -6.77 -8.31 -8.02
CA VAL A 50 -7.48 -7.04 -7.79
C VAL A 50 -7.83 -6.31 -9.07
N GLU A 51 -7.40 -6.79 -10.24
CA GLU A 51 -7.71 -6.16 -11.54
C GLU A 51 -9.20 -5.86 -11.75
N PRO A 52 -10.16 -6.76 -11.39
CA PRO A 52 -11.59 -6.49 -11.58
C PRO A 52 -12.11 -5.23 -10.90
N VAL A 53 -11.47 -4.78 -9.81
CA VAL A 53 -11.85 -3.60 -9.04
C VAL A 53 -10.81 -2.48 -9.09
N ARG A 54 -9.72 -2.67 -9.85
CA ARG A 54 -8.54 -1.78 -9.81
C ARG A 54 -8.87 -0.35 -10.23
N GLU A 55 -9.69 -0.20 -11.27
CA GLU A 55 -10.12 1.13 -11.75
C GLU A 55 -10.98 1.85 -10.70
N ASP A 56 -11.85 1.13 -10.01
CA ASP A 56 -12.71 1.71 -8.97
C ASP A 56 -11.89 2.05 -7.71
N ALA A 57 -10.94 1.18 -7.36
CA ALA A 57 -10.00 1.40 -6.27
C ALA A 57 -9.14 2.65 -6.49
N SER A 58 -8.62 2.87 -7.71
CA SER A 58 -7.73 4.00 -8.03
C SER A 58 -8.41 5.37 -8.02
N ARG A 59 -9.75 5.40 -8.08
CA ARG A 59 -10.55 6.63 -7.99
C ARG A 59 -10.89 7.02 -6.54
N ARG A 60 -10.46 6.24 -5.57
CA ARG A 60 -10.75 6.41 -4.14
C ARG A 60 -9.47 6.68 -3.37
N ASN A 61 -9.62 7.19 -2.15
CA ASN A 61 -8.56 7.18 -1.13
C ASN A 61 -8.82 5.98 -0.21
N LEU A 62 -8.29 4.82 -0.57
CA LEU A 62 -8.53 3.55 0.12
C LEU A 62 -8.17 3.62 1.61
N GLN A 63 -7.13 4.36 1.96
CA GLN A 63 -6.72 4.56 3.35
C GLN A 63 -7.79 5.27 4.21
N ALA A 64 -8.56 6.20 3.61
CA ALA A 64 -9.49 7.07 4.30
C ALA A 64 -10.97 6.96 3.84
N CYS A 65 -11.32 6.02 2.96
CA CYS A 65 -12.63 5.96 2.31
C CYS A 65 -13.77 5.37 3.16
N GLY A 66 -13.61 5.24 4.49
CA GLY A 66 -14.68 4.76 5.36
C GLY A 66 -15.09 3.30 5.14
N GLY A 67 -14.18 2.44 4.66
CA GLY A 67 -14.42 1.00 4.49
C GLY A 67 -14.65 0.53 3.06
N CYS A 68 -14.46 1.39 2.05
CA CYS A 68 -14.55 0.99 0.65
C CYS A 68 -13.48 -0.06 0.25
N ASP A 69 -12.30 0.01 0.86
CA ASP A 69 -11.20 -0.97 0.75
C ASP A 69 -11.70 -2.37 1.08
N ARG A 70 -12.46 -2.49 2.17
CA ARG A 70 -13.08 -3.75 2.59
C ARG A 70 -14.17 -4.19 1.60
N ALA A 71 -14.98 -3.27 1.09
CA ALA A 71 -16.07 -3.61 0.18
C ALA A 71 -15.51 -4.20 -1.13
N LEU A 72 -14.51 -3.53 -1.70
CA LEU A 72 -13.80 -4.02 -2.88
C LEU A 72 -13.11 -5.37 -2.62
N ALA A 73 -12.47 -5.53 -1.46
CA ALA A 73 -11.86 -6.82 -1.09
C ALA A 73 -12.90 -7.94 -0.94
N ALA A 74 -14.08 -7.63 -0.37
CA ALA A 74 -15.18 -8.57 -0.23
C ALA A 74 -15.72 -9.04 -1.59
N GLU A 75 -15.82 -8.14 -2.57
CA GLU A 75 -16.24 -8.48 -3.95
C GLU A 75 -15.31 -9.52 -4.60
N LEU A 76 -14.03 -9.50 -4.22
CA LEU A 76 -13.02 -10.45 -4.69
C LEU A 76 -12.93 -11.72 -3.82
N GLY A 77 -13.76 -11.86 -2.79
CA GLY A 77 -13.72 -12.99 -1.86
C GLY A 77 -12.51 -12.99 -0.92
N ALA A 78 -11.85 -11.85 -0.72
CA ALA A 78 -10.71 -11.76 0.19
C ALA A 78 -11.14 -11.63 1.66
N GLU A 79 -10.43 -12.32 2.55
CA GLU A 79 -10.62 -12.20 4.01
C GLU A 79 -10.02 -10.90 4.58
N TRP A 80 -8.93 -10.43 3.98
CA TRP A 80 -8.22 -9.23 4.42
C TRP A 80 -8.01 -8.27 3.25
N ALA A 81 -8.18 -6.97 3.53
CA ALA A 81 -7.82 -5.88 2.65
C ALA A 81 -6.46 -5.32 3.09
N VAL A 82 -5.53 -5.18 2.16
CA VAL A 82 -4.21 -4.59 2.39
C VAL A 82 -4.06 -3.35 1.52
N THR A 83 -3.83 -2.20 2.16
CA THR A 83 -3.61 -0.91 1.50
C THR A 83 -2.27 -0.34 1.92
N GLY A 84 -1.59 0.35 1.01
CA GLY A 84 -0.32 1.01 1.28
C GLY A 84 -0.37 2.49 0.91
N THR A 85 0.35 3.32 1.66
CA THR A 85 0.52 4.73 1.32
C THR A 85 1.97 5.14 1.41
N VAL A 86 2.42 6.00 0.51
CA VAL A 86 3.67 6.75 0.68
C VAL A 86 3.33 8.20 0.97
N GLN A 87 3.66 8.66 2.17
CA GLN A 87 3.52 10.07 2.53
C GLN A 87 4.82 10.80 2.24
N LYS A 88 4.77 11.80 1.37
CA LYS A 88 5.89 12.65 0.98
C LYS A 88 5.74 14.01 1.64
N VAL A 89 6.63 14.31 2.58
CA VAL A 89 6.74 15.65 3.20
C VAL A 89 7.76 16.50 2.45
N SER A 90 8.80 15.87 1.91
CA SER A 90 9.77 16.48 0.99
C SER A 90 10.50 15.39 0.19
N ASN A 91 11.34 15.77 -0.77
CA ASN A 91 12.24 14.84 -1.46
C ASN A 91 13.28 14.18 -0.53
N LEU A 92 13.44 14.66 0.71
CA LEU A 92 14.33 14.07 1.72
C LEU A 92 13.57 13.22 2.76
N ILE A 93 12.30 13.52 3.06
CA ILE A 93 11.56 12.91 4.16
C ILE A 93 10.25 12.32 3.65
N LEU A 94 10.18 10.99 3.66
CA LEU A 94 8.99 10.24 3.27
C LEU A 94 8.73 9.13 4.30
N ASN A 95 7.49 8.67 4.36
CA ASN A 95 7.07 7.56 5.20
C ASN A 95 6.23 6.58 4.38
N ILE A 96 6.53 5.28 4.48
CA ILE A 96 5.74 4.21 3.88
C ILE A 96 4.87 3.61 4.98
N ASN A 97 3.55 3.54 4.76
CA ASN A 97 2.62 2.86 5.65
C ASN A 97 1.96 1.67 4.95
N LEU A 98 1.70 0.64 5.73
CA LEU A 98 0.89 -0.52 5.35
C LEU A 98 -0.22 -0.70 6.39
N TYR A 99 -1.41 -1.04 5.90
CA TYR A 99 -2.56 -1.34 6.72
C TYR A 99 -3.15 -2.67 6.30
N VAL A 100 -3.44 -3.52 7.29
CA VAL A 100 -4.18 -4.78 7.10
C VAL A 100 -5.50 -4.64 7.84
N ARG A 101 -6.60 -4.86 7.14
CA ARG A 101 -7.95 -4.78 7.68
C ARG A 101 -8.69 -6.08 7.45
N ASP A 102 -9.39 -6.54 8.48
CA ASP A 102 -10.34 -7.63 8.38
C ASP A 102 -11.57 -7.20 7.58
N VAL A 103 -11.93 -7.96 6.55
CA VAL A 103 -13.05 -7.61 5.66
C VAL A 103 -14.40 -7.80 6.35
N ALA A 104 -14.53 -8.81 7.20
CA ALA A 104 -15.79 -9.15 7.85
C ALA A 104 -16.12 -8.16 9.00
N THR A 105 -15.14 -7.85 9.84
CA THR A 105 -15.33 -6.99 11.01
C THR A 105 -15.00 -5.52 10.73
N GLY A 106 -14.17 -5.24 9.73
CA GLY A 106 -13.61 -3.92 9.46
C GLY A 106 -12.47 -3.53 10.41
N GLU A 107 -12.08 -4.41 11.34
CA GLU A 107 -11.01 -4.15 12.31
C GLU A 107 -9.67 -4.00 11.61
N ARG A 108 -8.87 -3.03 12.05
CA ARG A 108 -7.50 -2.87 11.57
C ARG A 108 -6.58 -3.81 12.35
N LEU A 109 -6.32 -4.98 11.78
CA LEU A 109 -5.48 -6.03 12.37
C LEU A 109 -4.03 -5.58 12.52
N GLN A 110 -3.53 -4.83 11.54
CA GLN A 110 -2.13 -4.39 11.57
C GLN A 110 -1.94 -3.01 10.93
N THR A 111 -1.04 -2.24 11.52
CA THR A 111 -0.48 -1.02 10.93
C THR A 111 1.04 -1.09 11.04
N MET A 112 1.73 -0.79 9.95
CA MET A 112 3.17 -0.78 9.91
C MET A 112 3.64 0.50 9.22
N SER A 113 4.73 1.09 9.70
CA SER A 113 5.30 2.29 9.10
C SER A 113 6.82 2.24 9.10
N ALA A 114 7.41 2.85 8.07
CA ALA A 114 8.85 3.04 7.95
C ALA A 114 9.15 4.43 7.38
N ASP A 115 9.95 5.20 8.12
CA ASP A 115 10.50 6.45 7.61
C ASP A 115 11.69 6.16 6.71
N ILE A 116 11.71 6.79 5.54
CA ILE A 116 12.82 6.70 4.59
C ILE A 116 13.41 8.09 4.35
N ARG A 117 14.71 8.10 4.03
CA ARG A 117 15.43 9.32 3.65
C ARG A 117 15.77 9.27 2.17
N GLY A 118 15.34 10.29 1.44
CA GLY A 118 15.50 10.40 -0.01
C GLY A 118 14.30 9.88 -0.80
N ASN A 119 14.04 10.49 -1.96
CA ASN A 119 12.99 10.14 -2.91
C ASN A 119 13.58 9.42 -4.14
N THR A 120 14.11 8.21 -3.93
CA THR A 120 14.77 7.40 -4.95
C THR A 120 14.19 5.99 -4.97
N ASP A 121 14.41 5.26 -6.06
CA ASP A 121 13.93 3.87 -6.19
C ASP A 121 14.50 3.00 -5.07
N GLU A 122 15.79 3.17 -4.75
CA GLU A 122 16.46 2.44 -3.66
C GLU A 122 15.82 2.73 -2.30
N SER A 123 15.56 4.01 -1.96
CA SER A 123 15.04 4.34 -0.63
C SER A 123 13.62 3.79 -0.43
N TRP A 124 12.78 3.84 -1.46
CA TRP A 124 11.43 3.28 -1.43
C TRP A 124 11.45 1.77 -1.31
N GLN A 125 12.23 1.09 -2.16
CA GLN A 125 12.38 -0.36 -2.12
C GLN A 125 12.87 -0.84 -0.76
N ARG A 126 13.94 -0.22 -0.23
CA ARG A 126 14.52 -0.60 1.06
C ARG A 126 13.57 -0.36 2.22
N GLY A 127 12.76 0.70 2.17
CA GLY A 127 11.72 0.98 3.16
C GLY A 127 10.69 -0.13 3.23
N LEU A 128 10.12 -0.51 2.08
CA LEU A 128 9.15 -1.61 2.01
C LEU A 128 9.80 -2.96 2.39
N ASP A 129 11.01 -3.24 1.92
CA ASP A 129 11.79 -4.41 2.31
C ASP A 129 11.96 -4.56 3.81
N TRP A 130 12.21 -3.44 4.48
CA TRP A 130 12.37 -3.43 5.92
C TRP A 130 11.03 -3.73 6.61
N LEU A 131 9.92 -3.15 6.15
CA LEU A 131 8.58 -3.46 6.64
C LEU A 131 8.24 -4.94 6.49
N ILE A 132 8.44 -5.49 5.29
CA ILE A 132 8.16 -6.91 5.00
C ILE A 132 8.95 -7.81 5.95
N ARG A 133 10.27 -7.60 6.06
CA ARG A 133 11.13 -8.47 6.88
C ARG A 133 10.90 -8.36 8.38
N ASN A 134 10.54 -7.19 8.89
CA ASN A 134 10.55 -6.92 10.34
C ASN A 134 9.17 -6.77 10.95
N ARG A 135 8.12 -6.61 10.13
CA ARG A 135 6.79 -6.26 10.58
C ARG A 135 5.67 -7.09 9.95
N LEU A 136 5.89 -7.77 8.82
CA LEU A 136 4.89 -8.66 8.23
C LEU A 136 4.79 -9.96 9.06
N ALA A 137 3.93 -9.96 10.08
CA ALA A 137 3.66 -11.11 10.93
C ALA A 137 2.14 -11.25 11.05
N ILE A 138 1.51 -11.74 9.99
CA ILE A 138 0.08 -12.08 10.02
C ILE A 138 0.01 -13.59 10.34
N GLY A 139 -0.65 -13.98 11.43
CA GLY A 139 -0.91 -15.40 11.74
C GLY A 139 0.22 -16.20 12.43
N LYS A 140 1.00 -15.59 13.34
CA LYS A 140 1.70 -16.36 14.39
C LYS A 140 0.82 -16.55 15.61
#